data_AF-A0AAV8Q2F4-F1
#
_entry.id   AF-A0AAV8Q2F4-F1
#
_cell.length_a   1.000
_cell.length_b   1.000
_cell.length_c   1.000
_cell.angle_alpha   90.00
_cell.angle_beta   90.00
_cell.angle_gamma   90.00
#
_symmetry.space_group_name_H-M   'P 1'
#
loop_
_entity.id
_entity.type
_entity.pdbx_description
1 polymer ?
#
loop_
_entity_poly.entity_id
_entity_poly.type
_entity_poly.pdbx_seq_one_letter_code
_entity_poly.pdbx_strand_id
1 'polypeptide(L)'
;MPELPVVEVARRAIEEHCVGKKINECSVADDPKVIDGVSRADFESALVGRTIVAALRKGKNLWLRLDSPPFPTFQFGMAGAVYIKGVALTNYRRAAVNDTDEWPSKYSKVFVKLDDGLEFSFTDKRRFARVRLLEDPESVPPISELGPDALLELMPVDDFVDSLSKKKIAIKALLLDQSYISGIGNWIADEVLYQAKIHPLQIASSLSKESCKILHRCIREVIDKALEVGADSSQFPKDWIFHFREKKSGKAFINGKKIDFIKAGGRTSAYVPELQKLTGNQSKEVPKKKSRKARSDVEESESEEDDNNGTSKRSKTAESVKGQQKEKTSEFKSDGIPSKGTMQKQVKAAKGTSKKLSESSRATTRQKKAKI
;
A
#
# COMPACT_ATOMS: atom_id res chain seq x y z
N MET A 1 -7.61 -0.61 0.24
CA MET A 1 -6.14 -0.73 0.33
C MET A 1 -5.71 -0.05 1.62
N PRO A 2 -4.90 -0.69 2.48
CA PRO A 2 -4.40 -0.06 3.70
C PRO A 2 -3.53 1.17 3.38
N GLU A 3 -3.93 2.31 3.92
CA GLU A 3 -3.13 3.53 3.99
C GLU A 3 -2.93 3.89 5.46
N LEU A 4 -2.30 5.03 5.79
CA LEU A 4 -1.94 5.37 7.17
C LEU A 4 -3.08 5.17 8.19
N PRO A 5 -4.32 5.66 7.98
CA PRO A 5 -5.37 5.53 8.99
C PRO A 5 -5.71 4.07 9.32
N VAL A 6 -5.69 3.18 8.34
CA VAL A 6 -5.98 1.76 8.54
C VAL A 6 -4.87 1.09 9.36
N VAL A 7 -3.60 1.44 9.09
CA VAL A 7 -2.45 0.87 9.82
C VAL A 7 -2.39 1.44 11.24
N GLU A 8 -2.72 2.71 11.44
CA GLU A 8 -2.77 3.33 12.77
C GLU A 8 -3.90 2.75 13.63
N VAL A 9 -5.07 2.49 13.05
CA VAL A 9 -6.16 1.80 13.75
C VAL A 9 -5.75 0.39 14.19
N ALA A 10 -5.06 -0.35 13.31
CA ALA A 10 -4.48 -1.65 13.67
C ALA A 10 -3.45 -1.52 14.81
N ARG A 11 -2.56 -0.52 14.74
CA ARG A 11 -1.57 -0.24 15.78
C ARG A 11 -2.24 0.06 17.12
N ARG A 12 -3.24 0.93 17.16
CA ARG A 12 -4.02 1.28 18.36
C ARG A 12 -4.73 0.06 18.96
N ALA A 13 -5.33 -0.79 18.13
CA ALA A 13 -5.98 -2.01 18.61
C ALA A 13 -4.99 -2.98 19.27
N ILE A 14 -3.79 -3.15 18.70
CA ILE A 14 -2.74 -3.97 19.31
C ILE A 14 -2.21 -3.30 20.59
N GLU A 15 -1.98 -1.99 20.56
CA GLU A 15 -1.51 -1.24 21.72
C GLU A 15 -2.46 -1.41 22.92
N GLU A 16 -3.77 -1.29 22.68
CA GLU A 16 -4.79 -1.33 23.72
C GLU A 16 -4.99 -2.74 24.30
N HIS A 17 -4.83 -3.78 23.48
CA HIS A 17 -5.24 -5.14 23.88
C HIS A 17 -4.10 -6.16 23.98
N CYS A 18 -2.96 -5.95 23.33
CA CYS A 18 -1.88 -6.95 23.26
C CYS A 18 -0.62 -6.55 24.04
N VAL A 19 -0.41 -5.26 24.31
CA VAL A 19 0.78 -4.78 25.05
C VAL A 19 0.74 -5.27 26.50
N GLY A 20 1.90 -5.65 27.03
CA GLY A 20 2.09 -6.21 28.36
C GLY A 20 1.92 -7.73 28.44
N LYS A 21 1.47 -8.38 27.36
CA LYS A 21 1.15 -9.81 27.34
C LYS A 21 2.26 -10.63 26.71
N LYS A 22 2.45 -11.85 27.19
CA LYS A 22 3.44 -12.80 26.68
C LYS A 22 2.88 -13.58 25.50
N ILE A 23 3.70 -13.80 24.48
CA ILE A 23 3.38 -14.68 23.35
C ILE A 23 3.57 -16.13 23.80
N ASN A 24 2.48 -16.87 23.97
CA ASN A 24 2.51 -18.29 24.34
C ASN A 24 2.70 -19.19 23.13
N GLU A 25 2.01 -18.89 22.03
CA GLU A 25 2.09 -19.66 20.79
C GLU A 25 2.30 -18.71 19.61
N CYS A 26 3.12 -19.11 18.65
CA CYS A 26 3.30 -18.40 17.38
C CYS A 26 3.25 -19.39 16.23
N SER A 27 2.49 -19.06 15.19
CA SER A 27 2.41 -19.81 13.95
C SER A 27 2.62 -18.86 12.77
N VAL A 28 3.61 -19.16 11.94
CA VAL A 28 3.98 -18.35 10.79
C VAL A 28 3.66 -19.16 9.53
N ALA A 29 3.12 -18.51 8.49
CA ALA A 29 2.79 -19.20 7.25
C ALA A 29 4.07 -19.58 6.48
N ASP A 30 4.05 -20.76 5.85
CA ASP A 30 5.07 -21.14 4.87
C ASP A 30 4.84 -20.39 3.53
N ASP A 31 5.14 -19.09 3.54
CA ASP A 31 4.93 -18.18 2.42
C ASP A 31 6.17 -17.31 2.18
N PRO A 32 7.17 -17.79 1.41
CA PRO A 32 8.41 -17.06 1.18
C PRO A 32 8.23 -15.78 0.33
N LYS A 33 7.03 -15.52 -0.20
CA LYS A 33 6.72 -14.23 -0.87
C LYS A 33 6.34 -13.15 0.14
N VAL A 34 5.86 -13.54 1.32
CA VAL A 34 5.38 -12.63 2.36
C VAL A 34 6.35 -12.60 3.53
N ILE A 35 6.80 -13.77 4.00
CA ILE A 35 7.82 -13.90 5.04
C ILE A 35 9.18 -13.70 4.38
N ASP A 36 9.85 -12.61 4.73
CA ASP A 36 11.01 -12.09 4.02
C ASP A 36 12.25 -12.09 4.93
N GLY A 37 13.31 -12.77 4.49
CA GLY A 37 14.63 -12.78 5.14
C GLY A 37 14.80 -13.71 6.35
N VAL A 38 13.81 -14.54 6.70
CA VAL A 38 13.89 -15.45 7.86
C VAL A 38 13.06 -16.72 7.62
N SER A 39 13.48 -17.86 8.17
CA SER A 39 12.71 -19.10 8.08
C SER A 39 11.50 -19.08 9.01
N ARG A 40 10.46 -19.85 8.68
CA ARG A 40 9.26 -20.01 9.54
C ARG A 40 9.63 -20.39 10.97
N ALA A 41 10.49 -21.39 11.12
CA ALA A 41 10.89 -21.93 12.43
C ALA A 41 11.71 -20.92 13.25
N ASP A 42 12.62 -20.18 12.61
CA ASP A 42 13.41 -19.15 13.29
C ASP A 42 12.52 -17.98 13.71
N PHE A 43 11.52 -17.62 12.90
CA PHE A 43 10.55 -16.59 13.25
C PHE A 43 9.72 -17.00 14.47
N GLU A 44 9.11 -18.19 14.42
CA GLU A 44 8.28 -18.72 15.52
C GLU A 44 9.07 -18.80 16.82
N SER A 45 10.28 -19.37 16.78
CA SER A 45 11.14 -19.53 17.97
C SER A 45 11.62 -18.19 18.56
N ALA A 46 11.84 -17.16 17.73
CA ALA A 46 12.24 -15.85 18.22
C ALA A 46 11.12 -15.12 18.97
N LEU A 47 9.86 -15.37 18.62
CA LEU A 47 8.68 -14.70 19.20
C LEU A 47 8.12 -15.43 20.43
N VAL A 48 8.12 -16.77 20.44
CA VAL A 48 7.55 -17.55 21.55
C VAL A 48 8.26 -17.21 22.86
N GLY A 49 7.46 -16.90 23.88
CA GLY A 49 7.92 -16.53 25.21
C GLY A 49 8.29 -15.06 25.38
N ARG A 50 8.23 -14.23 24.34
CA ARG A 50 8.49 -12.78 24.42
C ARG A 50 7.24 -12.02 24.85
N THR A 51 7.44 -10.92 25.57
CA THR A 51 6.35 -9.98 25.89
C THR A 51 6.28 -8.86 24.86
N ILE A 52 5.07 -8.52 24.40
CA ILE A 52 4.83 -7.34 23.56
C ILE A 52 4.90 -6.09 24.44
N VAL A 53 5.83 -5.19 24.15
CA VAL A 53 6.08 -3.97 24.94
C VAL A 53 5.42 -2.74 24.31
N ALA A 54 5.35 -2.67 22.99
CA ALA A 54 4.67 -1.58 22.29
C ALA A 54 4.30 -1.99 20.86
N ALA A 55 3.28 -1.35 20.29
CA ALA A 55 2.96 -1.38 18.88
C ALA A 55 3.32 -0.04 18.23
N LEU A 56 4.24 -0.06 17.28
CA LEU A 56 4.82 1.12 16.65
C LEU A 56 4.46 1.17 15.16
N ARG A 57 4.49 2.37 14.57
CA ARG A 57 4.13 2.60 13.17
C ARG A 57 4.90 3.79 12.59
N LYS A 58 5.35 3.64 11.34
CA LYS A 58 5.79 4.74 10.49
C LYS A 58 5.28 4.55 9.06
N GLY A 59 4.63 5.57 8.52
CA GLY A 59 3.88 5.49 7.27
C GLY A 59 2.86 4.34 7.29
N LYS A 60 3.08 3.33 6.44
CA LYS A 60 2.21 2.15 6.29
C LYS A 60 2.87 0.85 6.79
N ASN A 61 3.89 0.99 7.63
CA ASN A 61 4.60 -0.11 8.27
C ASN A 61 4.27 -0.10 9.75
N LEU A 62 3.96 -1.27 10.29
CA LEU A 62 3.73 -1.51 11.71
C LEU A 62 4.81 -2.46 12.22
N TRP A 63 5.25 -2.32 13.46
CA TRP A 63 6.08 -3.34 14.10
C TRP A 63 5.75 -3.47 15.59
N LEU A 64 6.06 -4.63 16.15
CA LEU A 64 5.91 -4.87 17.59
C LEU A 64 7.27 -4.77 18.23
N ARG A 65 7.41 -3.87 19.21
CA ARG A 65 8.55 -3.89 20.11
C ARG A 65 8.30 -5.00 21.13
N LEU A 66 9.25 -5.92 21.24
CA LEU A 66 9.25 -6.98 22.25
C LEU A 66 10.16 -6.59 23.42
N ASP A 67 10.16 -7.38 24.49
CA ASP A 67 11.06 -7.22 25.64
C ASP A 67 12.55 -7.33 25.28
N SER A 68 12.89 -8.03 24.20
CA SER A 68 14.20 -7.97 23.54
C SER A 68 14.07 -8.16 22.03
N PRO A 69 15.01 -7.66 21.22
CA PRO A 69 15.03 -7.93 19.79
C PRO A 69 15.24 -9.44 19.51
N PRO A 70 14.94 -9.89 18.28
CA PRO A 70 14.47 -9.10 17.13
C PRO A 70 12.94 -8.82 17.16
N PHE A 71 12.51 -7.86 16.35
CA PHE A 71 11.14 -7.32 16.30
C PHE A 71 10.41 -7.66 15.00
N PRO A 72 9.18 -8.20 15.05
CA PRO A 72 8.40 -8.48 13.86
C PRO A 72 7.84 -7.18 13.25
N THR A 73 8.01 -7.03 11.95
CA THR A 73 7.53 -5.89 11.17
C THR A 73 6.53 -6.33 10.10
N PHE A 74 5.58 -5.46 9.79
CA PHE A 74 4.45 -5.71 8.89
C PHE A 74 4.30 -4.54 7.91
N GLN A 75 4.69 -4.77 6.68
CA GLN A 75 4.40 -3.91 5.54
C GLN A 75 3.11 -4.42 4.89
N PHE A 76 2.00 -3.67 5.02
CA PHE A 76 0.65 -4.18 4.75
C PHE A 76 0.37 -4.52 3.27
N GLY A 77 1.13 -3.97 2.33
CA GLY A 77 0.86 -4.15 0.90
C GLY A 77 -0.55 -3.68 0.53
N MET A 78 -1.27 -4.47 -0.27
CA MET A 78 -2.60 -4.07 -0.77
C MET A 78 -3.78 -4.57 0.06
N ALA A 79 -3.60 -5.69 0.76
CA ALA A 79 -4.66 -6.42 1.45
C ALA A 79 -4.23 -6.98 2.82
N GLY A 80 -3.09 -6.52 3.34
CA GLY A 80 -2.68 -6.80 4.71
C GLY A 80 -3.70 -6.26 5.70
N ALA A 81 -4.00 -7.05 6.73
CA ALA A 81 -4.93 -6.68 7.78
C ALA A 81 -4.51 -7.33 9.10
N VAL A 82 -4.82 -6.63 10.20
CA VAL A 82 -4.66 -7.13 11.57
C VAL A 82 -6.03 -7.50 12.10
N TYR A 83 -6.11 -8.65 12.74
CA TYR A 83 -7.28 -9.14 13.44
C TYR A 83 -6.91 -9.56 14.86
N ILE A 84 -7.83 -9.32 15.79
CA ILE A 84 -7.73 -9.67 17.20
C ILE A 84 -9.01 -10.40 17.61
N LYS A 85 -8.86 -11.58 18.24
CA LYS A 85 -9.95 -12.39 18.77
C LYS A 85 -9.78 -12.58 20.28
N GLY A 86 -10.89 -12.69 21.01
CA GLY A 86 -10.92 -12.89 22.46
C GLY A 86 -11.27 -11.64 23.27
N VAL A 87 -11.52 -10.50 22.61
CA VAL A 87 -12.00 -9.26 23.25
C VAL A 87 -12.99 -8.54 22.34
N ALA A 88 -13.97 -7.84 22.93
CA ALA A 88 -14.90 -7.01 22.19
C ALA A 88 -14.20 -5.72 21.71
N LEU A 89 -14.09 -5.53 20.40
CA LEU A 89 -13.44 -4.36 19.79
C LEU A 89 -14.50 -3.33 19.33
N THR A 90 -14.96 -2.50 20.25
CA THR A 90 -15.98 -1.47 19.96
C THR A 90 -15.41 -0.33 19.12
N ASN A 91 -14.19 0.11 19.42
CA ASN A 91 -13.52 1.24 18.75
C ASN A 91 -12.71 0.83 17.51
N TYR A 92 -12.49 -0.47 17.31
CA TYR A 92 -11.64 -1.01 16.23
C TYR A 92 -12.31 -2.14 15.48
N ARG A 93 -13.57 -1.94 15.06
CA ARG A 93 -14.40 -2.96 14.39
C ARG A 93 -13.71 -3.67 13.22
N ARG A 94 -12.80 -2.98 12.51
CA ARG A 94 -12.03 -3.54 11.40
C ARG A 94 -11.06 -4.66 11.79
N ALA A 95 -10.63 -4.68 13.04
CA ALA A 95 -9.75 -5.69 13.61
C ALA A 95 -10.53 -6.81 14.32
N ALA A 96 -11.85 -6.70 14.44
CA ALA A 96 -12.66 -7.73 15.11
C ALA A 96 -12.79 -9.00 14.27
N VAL A 97 -12.97 -10.12 14.94
CA VAL A 97 -13.26 -11.42 14.34
C VAL A 97 -14.66 -11.83 14.78
N ASN A 98 -15.52 -12.20 13.84
CA ASN A 98 -16.86 -12.70 14.15
C ASN A 98 -16.77 -14.20 14.51
N ASP A 99 -17.70 -14.69 15.33
CA ASP A 99 -17.70 -16.11 15.75
C ASP A 99 -17.88 -17.10 14.58
N THR A 100 -18.47 -16.64 13.48
CA THR A 100 -18.65 -17.42 12.25
C THR A 100 -17.43 -17.43 11.33
N ASP A 101 -16.40 -16.63 11.63
CA ASP A 101 -15.22 -16.53 10.77
C ASP A 101 -14.28 -17.73 10.98
N GLU A 102 -13.67 -18.20 9.88
CA GLU A 102 -12.60 -19.20 9.93
C GLU A 102 -11.40 -18.62 10.71
N TRP A 103 -11.03 -19.26 11.82
CA TRP A 103 -9.97 -18.78 12.71
C TRP A 103 -9.07 -19.91 13.26
N PRO A 104 -7.73 -19.80 13.11
CA PRO A 104 -7.02 -18.79 12.34
C PRO A 104 -7.41 -18.83 10.86
N SER A 105 -7.48 -17.67 10.20
CA SER A 105 -7.82 -17.60 8.78
C SER A 105 -6.78 -18.33 7.91
N LYS A 106 -7.18 -19.04 6.85
CA LYS A 106 -6.26 -19.50 5.79
C LYS A 106 -5.38 -18.41 5.15
N TYR A 107 -5.72 -17.14 5.32
CA TYR A 107 -4.92 -16.01 4.86
C TYR A 107 -3.95 -15.48 5.91
N SER A 108 -3.93 -16.06 7.11
CA SER A 108 -2.96 -15.78 8.17
C SER A 108 -1.54 -15.93 7.66
N LYS A 109 -0.68 -15.00 8.06
CA LYS A 109 0.76 -14.97 7.76
C LYS A 109 1.57 -15.05 9.04
N VAL A 110 1.12 -14.36 10.07
CA VAL A 110 1.62 -14.49 11.43
C VAL A 110 0.40 -14.56 12.34
N PHE A 111 0.32 -15.61 13.13
CA PHE A 111 -0.65 -15.79 14.19
C PHE A 111 0.11 -15.90 15.52
N VAL A 112 -0.41 -15.26 16.55
CA VAL A 112 0.07 -15.44 17.92
C VAL A 112 -1.11 -15.63 18.86
N LYS A 113 -0.90 -16.42 19.89
CA LYS A 113 -1.80 -16.53 21.04
C LYS A 113 -1.05 -16.05 22.27
N LEU A 114 -1.70 -15.14 23.00
CA LEU A 114 -1.14 -14.50 24.17
C LEU A 114 -1.45 -15.32 25.44
N ASP A 115 -0.81 -14.98 26.54
CA ASP A 115 -0.89 -15.67 27.82
C ASP A 115 -2.26 -15.63 28.50
N ASP A 116 -3.06 -14.61 28.21
CA ASP A 116 -4.44 -14.48 28.68
C ASP A 116 -5.48 -15.10 27.73
N GLY A 117 -5.03 -15.78 26.67
CA GLY A 117 -5.88 -16.41 25.67
C GLY A 117 -6.32 -15.50 24.53
N LEU A 118 -5.92 -14.22 24.52
CA LEU A 118 -6.18 -13.31 23.39
C LEU A 118 -5.35 -13.73 22.18
N GLU A 119 -5.94 -13.67 20.99
CA GLU A 119 -5.31 -14.12 19.75
C GLU A 119 -5.16 -12.95 18.77
N PHE A 120 -4.00 -12.84 18.14
CA PHE A 120 -3.68 -11.82 17.13
C PHE A 120 -3.25 -12.50 15.84
N SER A 121 -3.74 -12.00 14.69
CA SER A 121 -3.30 -12.45 13.38
C SER A 121 -3.07 -11.29 12.42
N PHE A 122 -1.91 -11.30 11.76
CA PHE A 122 -1.69 -10.55 10.52
C PHE A 122 -2.02 -11.45 9.32
N THR A 123 -2.96 -11.01 8.50
CA THR A 123 -3.42 -11.74 7.31
C THR A 123 -3.07 -10.98 6.04
N ASP A 124 -2.86 -11.70 4.93
CA ASP A 124 -2.75 -11.10 3.61
C ASP A 124 -3.23 -12.07 2.53
N LYS A 125 -4.44 -11.84 2.03
CA LYS A 125 -5.06 -12.63 0.97
C LYS A 125 -4.36 -12.48 -0.38
N ARG A 126 -3.68 -11.36 -0.64
CA ARG A 126 -3.09 -11.06 -1.95
C ARG A 126 -1.60 -11.34 -2.04
N ARG A 127 -0.95 -11.71 -0.94
CA ARG A 127 0.49 -12.05 -0.86
C ARG A 127 1.40 -10.93 -1.37
N PHE A 128 1.02 -9.68 -1.11
CA PHE A 128 1.80 -8.47 -1.40
C PHE A 128 2.36 -7.78 -0.16
N ALA A 129 1.95 -8.22 1.03
CA ALA A 129 2.58 -7.81 2.27
C ALA A 129 4.03 -8.30 2.32
N ARG A 130 4.82 -7.68 3.19
CA ARG A 130 6.13 -8.18 3.61
C ARG A 130 6.16 -8.20 5.12
N VAL A 131 6.52 -9.34 5.68
CA VAL A 131 6.71 -9.56 7.10
C VAL A 131 8.17 -9.91 7.31
N ARG A 132 8.85 -9.14 8.17
CA ARG A 132 10.28 -9.32 8.47
C ARG A 132 10.48 -9.44 9.96
N LEU A 133 11.62 -9.99 10.35
CA LEU A 133 12.07 -10.03 11.73
C LEU A 133 13.43 -9.31 11.80
N LEU A 134 13.49 -8.17 12.48
CA LEU A 134 14.62 -7.23 12.39
C LEU A 134 15.11 -6.83 13.79
N GLU A 135 16.43 -6.73 13.99
CA GLU A 135 17.02 -6.29 15.27
C GLU A 135 16.57 -4.88 15.66
N ASP A 136 16.61 -3.96 14.71
CA ASP A 136 16.14 -2.59 14.86
C ASP A 136 15.44 -2.15 13.55
N PRO A 137 14.10 -2.23 13.49
CA PRO A 137 13.32 -1.85 12.33
C PRO A 137 13.59 -0.44 11.83
N GLU A 138 13.90 0.52 12.71
CA GLU A 138 14.01 1.93 12.32
C GLU A 138 15.34 2.26 11.64
N SER A 139 16.39 1.46 11.86
CA SER A 139 17.72 1.67 11.27
C SER A 139 17.93 1.01 9.90
N VAL A 140 16.98 0.19 9.42
CA VAL A 140 17.11 -0.51 8.13
C VAL A 140 15.92 -0.29 7.20
N PRO A 141 16.08 -0.47 5.87
CA PRO A 141 14.96 -0.37 4.93
C PRO A 141 13.87 -1.43 5.21
N PRO A 142 12.59 -1.12 4.95
CA PRO A 142 12.12 0.09 4.30
C PRO A 142 11.88 1.28 5.25
N ILE A 143 11.93 1.10 6.57
CA ILE A 143 11.49 2.14 7.52
C ILE A 143 12.50 3.29 7.61
N SER A 144 13.80 3.00 7.59
CA SER A 144 14.86 4.03 7.60
C SER A 144 14.83 4.97 6.39
N GLU A 145 14.23 4.54 5.26
CA GLU A 145 14.14 5.32 4.02
C GLU A 145 12.84 6.14 3.93
N LEU A 146 11.96 6.02 4.92
CA LEU A 146 10.70 6.77 4.93
C LEU A 146 10.96 8.25 5.25
N GLY A 147 10.28 9.11 4.50
CA GLY A 147 10.13 10.51 4.85
C GLY A 147 9.27 10.70 6.12
N PRO A 148 9.08 11.96 6.54
CA PRO A 148 8.29 12.29 7.72
C PRO A 148 6.90 11.63 7.68
N ASP A 149 6.48 11.08 8.81
CA ASP A 149 5.15 10.49 8.97
C ASP A 149 4.04 11.54 8.84
N ALA A 150 3.06 11.30 7.95
CA ALA A 150 2.00 12.28 7.67
C ALA A 150 1.07 12.59 8.86
N LEU A 151 1.09 11.75 9.91
CA LEU A 151 0.34 11.98 11.14
C LEU A 151 1.26 12.53 12.25
N LEU A 152 2.36 11.82 12.54
CA LEU A 152 3.18 12.08 13.73
C LEU A 152 4.26 13.14 13.52
N GLU A 153 4.72 13.32 12.28
CA GLU A 153 5.89 14.15 11.94
C GLU A 153 5.56 15.08 10.76
N LEU A 154 4.29 15.49 10.62
CA LEU A 154 3.89 16.34 9.50
C LEU A 154 4.69 17.64 9.54
N MET A 155 5.46 17.89 8.47
CA MET A 155 6.35 19.05 8.34
C MET A 155 5.64 20.35 8.75
N PRO A 156 6.33 21.27 9.45
CA PRO A 156 5.84 22.63 9.64
C PRO A 156 5.44 23.28 8.31
N VAL A 157 4.48 24.20 8.34
CA VAL A 157 3.88 24.77 7.12
C VAL A 157 4.90 25.42 6.20
N ASP A 158 5.82 26.23 6.76
CA ASP A 158 6.84 26.91 5.95
C ASP A 158 7.85 25.90 5.37
N ASP A 159 8.28 24.90 6.16
CA ASP A 159 9.15 23.81 5.65
C ASP A 159 8.47 23.00 4.54
N PHE A 160 7.16 22.76 4.66
CA PHE A 160 6.38 22.07 3.64
C PHE A 160 6.34 22.89 2.34
N VAL A 161 6.07 24.19 2.41
CA VAL A 161 6.10 25.11 1.27
C VAL A 161 7.48 25.09 0.60
N ASP A 162 8.53 25.24 1.38
CA ASP A 162 9.90 25.29 0.89
C ASP A 162 10.33 23.96 0.26
N SER A 163 9.91 22.83 0.85
CA SER A 163 10.18 21.51 0.31
C SER A 163 9.52 21.29 -1.06
N LEU A 164 8.26 21.75 -1.23
CA LEU A 164 7.51 21.62 -2.49
C LEU A 164 8.11 22.49 -3.60
N SER A 165 8.59 23.69 -3.26
CA SER A 165 9.19 24.64 -4.21
C SER A 165 10.38 24.06 -5.01
N LYS A 166 11.03 23.02 -4.46
CA LYS A 166 12.20 22.35 -5.06
C LYS A 166 11.84 21.14 -5.93
N LYS A 167 10.57 20.72 -5.97
CA LYS A 167 10.16 19.45 -6.59
C LYS A 167 9.51 19.67 -7.96
N LYS A 168 10.22 19.30 -9.02
CA LYS A 168 9.76 19.40 -10.43
C LYS A 168 8.97 18.17 -10.91
N ILE A 169 8.16 17.59 -10.04
CA ILE A 169 7.30 16.44 -10.36
C ILE A 169 5.84 16.75 -10.05
N ALA A 170 4.91 16.01 -10.66
CA ALA A 170 3.49 16.16 -10.40
C ALA A 170 3.16 15.93 -8.91
N ILE A 171 2.34 16.80 -8.32
CA ILE A 171 2.04 16.82 -6.89
C ILE A 171 1.47 15.49 -6.40
N LYS A 172 0.60 14.84 -7.18
CA LYS A 172 0.09 13.52 -6.79
C LYS A 172 1.20 12.47 -6.75
N ALA A 173 2.14 12.48 -7.71
CA ALA A 173 3.24 11.53 -7.70
C ALA A 173 4.13 11.73 -6.46
N LEU A 174 4.39 12.99 -6.08
CA LEU A 174 5.16 13.35 -4.89
C LEU A 174 4.47 12.91 -3.59
N LEU A 175 3.16 13.13 -3.45
CA LEU A 175 2.41 12.70 -2.26
C LEU A 175 2.36 11.17 -2.09
N LEU A 176 2.55 10.41 -3.17
CA LEU A 176 2.61 8.95 -3.14
C LEU A 176 4.02 8.42 -2.82
N ASP A 177 5.03 9.27 -2.92
CA ASP A 177 6.42 8.92 -2.62
C ASP A 177 6.62 8.83 -1.10
N GLN A 178 6.82 7.61 -0.61
CA GLN A 178 6.96 7.36 0.82
C GLN A 178 8.27 7.91 1.41
N SER A 179 9.26 8.26 0.58
CA SER A 179 10.49 8.94 1.00
C SER A 179 10.31 10.45 1.20
N TYR A 180 9.26 11.05 0.60
CA TYR A 180 8.94 12.46 0.76
C TYR A 180 7.98 12.69 1.94
N ILE A 181 6.88 11.95 1.98
CA ILE A 181 5.92 11.95 3.09
C ILE A 181 5.33 10.54 3.22
N SER A 182 5.50 9.92 4.37
CA SER A 182 5.12 8.52 4.54
C SER A 182 3.67 8.40 5.03
N GLY A 183 2.94 7.41 4.52
CA GLY A 183 1.57 7.13 4.96
C GLY A 183 0.45 7.51 3.96
N ILE A 184 0.67 8.51 3.11
CA ILE A 184 -0.29 8.89 2.06
C ILE A 184 -0.27 7.85 0.94
N GLY A 185 -1.44 7.31 0.59
CA GLY A 185 -1.62 6.44 -0.57
C GLY A 185 -2.60 7.03 -1.58
N ASN A 186 -3.20 6.18 -2.38
CA ASN A 186 -3.94 6.60 -3.56
C ASN A 186 -5.24 7.34 -3.22
N TRP A 187 -5.99 6.89 -2.20
CA TRP A 187 -7.25 7.54 -1.86
C TRP A 187 -7.02 8.83 -1.08
N ILE A 188 -6.05 8.86 -0.14
CA ILE A 188 -5.73 10.09 0.59
C ILE A 188 -5.22 11.15 -0.40
N ALA A 189 -4.35 10.77 -1.35
CA ALA A 189 -3.84 11.71 -2.35
C ALA A 189 -4.96 12.30 -3.22
N ASP A 190 -5.93 11.49 -3.67
CA ASP A 190 -7.09 12.02 -4.41
C ASP A 190 -7.92 12.97 -3.53
N GLU A 191 -8.17 12.59 -2.28
CA GLU A 191 -9.01 13.35 -1.35
C GLU A 191 -8.39 14.70 -1.00
N VAL A 192 -7.12 14.74 -0.55
CA VAL A 192 -6.47 15.99 -0.14
C VAL A 192 -6.30 16.96 -1.31
N LEU A 193 -6.08 16.45 -2.53
CA LEU A 193 -5.98 17.28 -3.73
C LEU A 193 -7.34 17.80 -4.18
N TYR A 194 -8.40 17.00 -4.02
CA TYR A 194 -9.77 17.43 -4.26
C TYR A 194 -10.18 18.55 -3.30
N GLN A 195 -9.98 18.36 -2.00
CA GLN A 195 -10.28 19.35 -0.95
C GLN A 195 -9.47 20.63 -1.15
N ALA A 196 -8.18 20.52 -1.52
CA ALA A 196 -7.32 21.67 -1.80
C ALA A 196 -7.54 22.32 -3.17
N LYS A 197 -8.41 21.76 -4.02
CA LYS A 197 -8.67 22.22 -5.40
C LYS A 197 -7.42 22.24 -6.30
N ILE A 198 -6.49 21.32 -6.06
CA ILE A 198 -5.25 21.20 -6.83
C ILE A 198 -5.37 20.08 -7.86
N HIS A 199 -5.01 20.36 -9.11
CA HIS A 199 -4.98 19.32 -10.14
C HIS A 199 -3.86 18.30 -9.88
N PRO A 200 -4.12 16.98 -9.97
CA PRO A 200 -3.14 15.94 -9.62
C PRO A 200 -1.85 15.95 -10.46
N LEU A 201 -1.91 16.48 -11.70
CA LEU A 201 -0.73 16.68 -12.55
C LEU A 201 0.00 18.01 -12.34
N GLN A 202 -0.49 18.90 -11.46
CA GLN A 202 0.18 20.16 -11.19
C GLN A 202 1.60 19.89 -10.66
N ILE A 203 2.63 20.48 -11.27
CA ILE A 203 4.01 20.37 -10.79
C ILE A 203 4.12 21.00 -9.39
N ALA A 204 4.67 20.27 -8.42
CA ALA A 204 4.75 20.69 -7.02
C ALA A 204 5.43 22.06 -6.85
N SER A 205 6.55 22.29 -7.53
CA SER A 205 7.30 23.56 -7.50
C SER A 205 6.56 24.76 -8.11
N SER A 206 5.43 24.54 -8.77
CA SER A 206 4.62 25.60 -9.38
C SER A 206 3.41 26.01 -8.52
N LEU A 207 3.19 25.34 -7.39
CA LEU A 207 2.13 25.69 -6.46
C LEU A 207 2.43 27.03 -5.79
N SER A 208 1.40 27.87 -5.64
CA SER A 208 1.52 29.09 -4.85
C SER A 208 1.70 28.74 -3.36
N LYS A 209 2.31 29.65 -2.59
CA LYS A 209 2.44 29.48 -1.12
C LYS A 209 1.07 29.23 -0.47
N GLU A 210 0.02 29.89 -0.94
CA GLU A 210 -1.33 29.72 -0.42
C GLU A 210 -1.91 28.33 -0.73
N SER A 211 -1.73 27.84 -1.96
CA SER A 211 -2.13 26.48 -2.33
C SER A 211 -1.39 25.42 -1.50
N CYS A 212 -0.10 25.62 -1.22
CA CYS A 212 0.68 24.72 -0.36
C CYS A 212 0.14 24.70 1.09
N LYS A 213 -0.20 25.86 1.66
CA LYS A 213 -0.82 25.96 2.99
C LYS A 213 -2.18 25.24 3.06
N ILE A 214 -3.01 25.42 2.04
CA ILE A 214 -4.31 24.75 1.95
C ILE A 214 -4.11 23.23 1.86
N LEU A 215 -3.19 22.76 1.00
CA LEU A 215 -2.88 21.34 0.88
C LEU A 215 -2.40 20.74 2.21
N HIS A 216 -1.50 21.44 2.92
CA HIS A 216 -1.02 21.04 4.24
C HIS A 216 -2.16 20.83 5.23
N ARG A 217 -3.06 21.82 5.33
CA ARG A 217 -4.25 21.74 6.18
C ARG A 217 -5.15 20.57 5.78
N CYS A 218 -5.44 20.39 4.49
CA CYS A 218 -6.27 19.29 4.00
C CYS A 218 -5.67 17.91 4.30
N ILE A 219 -4.34 17.74 4.24
CA ILE A 219 -3.67 16.49 4.64
C ILE A 219 -3.99 16.15 6.09
N ARG A 220 -3.84 17.13 6.99
CA ARG A 220 -4.15 16.95 8.41
C ARG A 220 -5.62 16.62 8.64
N GLU A 221 -6.52 17.45 8.11
CA GLU A 221 -7.98 17.28 8.28
C GLU A 221 -8.48 15.91 7.78
N VAL A 222 -8.02 15.46 6.61
CA VAL A 222 -8.43 14.17 6.04
C VAL A 222 -7.90 13.00 6.87
N ILE A 223 -6.64 13.05 7.32
CA ILE A 223 -6.06 11.98 8.13
C ILE A 223 -6.73 11.93 9.50
N ASP A 224 -6.87 13.07 10.17
CA ASP A 224 -7.49 13.15 11.50
C ASP A 224 -8.95 12.68 11.44
N LYS A 225 -9.72 13.11 10.43
CA LYS A 225 -11.10 12.66 10.28
C LYS A 225 -11.21 11.16 10.01
N ALA A 226 -10.31 10.60 9.20
CA ALA A 226 -10.29 9.17 8.95
C ALA A 226 -9.97 8.36 10.21
N LEU A 227 -9.12 8.90 11.09
CA LEU A 227 -8.78 8.27 12.38
C LEU A 227 -9.90 8.41 13.41
N GLU A 228 -10.57 9.57 13.46
CA GLU A 228 -11.70 9.84 14.36
C GLU A 228 -12.79 8.77 14.23
N VAL A 229 -13.04 8.30 13.01
CA VAL A 229 -14.03 7.26 12.72
C VAL A 229 -13.44 5.85 12.65
N GLY A 230 -12.23 5.62 13.19
CA GLY A 230 -11.62 4.29 13.24
C GLY A 230 -11.30 3.70 11.85
N ALA A 231 -11.00 4.55 10.86
CA ALA A 231 -10.82 4.19 9.45
C ALA A 231 -12.02 3.43 8.85
N ASP A 232 -13.21 3.61 9.42
CA ASP A 232 -14.48 3.14 8.88
C ASP A 232 -14.94 4.08 7.76
N SER A 233 -14.67 3.67 6.53
CA SER A 233 -14.98 4.48 5.35
C SER A 233 -16.46 4.78 5.18
N SER A 234 -17.37 4.00 5.79
CA SER A 234 -18.81 4.28 5.75
C SER A 234 -19.18 5.57 6.50
N GLN A 235 -18.31 6.02 7.41
CA GLN A 235 -18.48 7.22 8.23
C GLN A 235 -17.68 8.42 7.72
N PHE A 236 -16.95 8.28 6.60
CA PHE A 236 -16.30 9.45 5.97
C PHE A 236 -17.35 10.46 5.52
N PRO A 237 -17.07 11.78 5.60
CA PRO A 237 -18.00 12.81 5.14
C PRO A 237 -18.57 12.53 3.75
N LYS A 238 -19.88 12.74 3.57
CA LYS A 238 -20.60 12.34 2.35
C LYS A 238 -20.12 13.08 1.09
N ASP A 239 -19.53 14.25 1.29
CA ASP A 239 -18.95 15.13 0.27
C ASP A 239 -17.46 14.85 -0.02
N TRP A 240 -16.91 13.75 0.49
CA TRP A 240 -15.58 13.27 0.09
C TRP A 240 -15.60 12.58 -1.27
N ILE A 241 -14.57 12.84 -2.09
CA ILE A 241 -14.40 12.19 -3.40
C ILE A 241 -14.18 10.67 -3.25
N PHE A 242 -13.73 10.23 -2.08
CA PHE A 242 -13.61 8.84 -1.67
C PHE A 242 -14.81 7.96 -2.04
N HIS A 243 -16.04 8.43 -1.84
CA HIS A 243 -17.23 7.60 -2.08
C HIS A 243 -17.52 7.34 -3.57
N PHE A 244 -16.88 8.10 -4.45
CA PHE A 244 -17.19 8.13 -5.88
C PHE A 244 -15.99 7.77 -6.76
N ARG A 245 -14.78 7.72 -6.19
CA ARG A 245 -13.51 7.47 -6.91
C ARG A 245 -13.32 6.05 -7.47
N GLU A 246 -14.20 5.11 -7.12
CA GLU A 246 -14.17 3.75 -7.67
C GLU A 246 -15.31 3.48 -8.67
N LYS A 247 -16.17 4.49 -8.93
CA LYS A 247 -17.25 4.38 -9.92
C LYS A 247 -16.70 4.39 -11.35
N LYS A 248 -17.48 3.82 -12.28
CA LYS A 248 -17.13 3.82 -13.72
C LYS A 248 -17.07 5.26 -14.27
N SER A 249 -16.12 5.50 -15.17
CA SER A 249 -16.00 6.78 -15.89
C SER A 249 -17.32 7.16 -16.58
N GLY A 250 -17.69 8.44 -16.50
CA GLY A 250 -18.96 8.96 -17.02
C GLY A 250 -20.17 8.77 -16.11
N LYS A 251 -20.06 8.00 -15.02
CA LYS A 251 -21.10 7.83 -13.98
C LYS A 251 -20.67 8.32 -12.60
N ALA A 252 -19.47 8.88 -12.49
CA ALA A 252 -18.92 9.37 -11.24
C ALA A 252 -19.19 10.87 -11.11
N PHE A 253 -19.96 11.26 -10.10
CA PHE A 253 -20.30 12.64 -9.78
C PHE A 253 -20.22 12.86 -8.28
N ILE A 254 -19.84 14.07 -7.88
CA ILE A 254 -19.88 14.53 -6.50
C ILE A 254 -20.46 15.93 -6.45
N ASN A 255 -21.50 16.14 -5.64
CA ASN A 255 -22.22 17.41 -5.53
C ASN A 255 -22.62 17.98 -6.90
N GLY A 256 -23.10 17.12 -7.80
CA GLY A 256 -23.48 17.47 -9.19
C GLY A 256 -22.32 17.67 -10.16
N LYS A 257 -21.06 17.64 -9.70
CA LYS A 257 -19.87 17.84 -10.54
C LYS A 257 -19.29 16.53 -11.02
N LYS A 258 -18.91 16.47 -12.29
CA LYS A 258 -18.35 15.27 -12.91
C LYS A 258 -16.95 14.96 -12.36
N ILE A 259 -16.71 13.69 -12.05
CA ILE A 259 -15.38 13.16 -11.73
C ILE A 259 -14.79 12.54 -13.00
N ASP A 260 -13.58 12.95 -13.35
CA ASP A 260 -12.78 12.33 -14.39
C ASP A 260 -11.63 11.52 -13.77
N PHE A 261 -11.07 10.62 -14.59
CA PHE A 261 -10.00 9.72 -14.18
C PHE A 261 -8.78 9.89 -15.07
N ILE A 262 -7.62 10.11 -14.47
CA ILE A 262 -6.33 10.21 -15.17
C ILE A 262 -5.27 9.34 -14.50
N LYS A 263 -4.15 9.11 -15.18
CA LYS A 263 -2.96 8.50 -14.60
C LYS A 263 -2.02 9.58 -14.07
N ALA A 264 -1.75 9.58 -12.77
CA ALA A 264 -0.75 10.43 -12.13
C ALA A 264 0.08 9.58 -11.16
N GLY A 265 1.40 9.68 -11.23
CA GLY A 265 2.31 8.81 -10.46
C GLY A 265 2.07 7.31 -10.73
N GLY A 266 1.76 6.94 -11.98
CA GLY A 266 1.45 5.56 -12.37
C GLY A 266 0.09 5.01 -11.88
N ARG A 267 -0.66 5.76 -11.06
CA ARG A 267 -1.93 5.32 -10.48
C ARG A 267 -3.12 6.06 -11.06
N THR A 268 -4.27 5.38 -11.12
CA THR A 268 -5.54 6.02 -11.48
C THR A 268 -5.92 7.01 -10.38
N SER A 269 -6.29 8.22 -10.81
CA SER A 269 -6.57 9.37 -9.96
C SER A 269 -7.94 9.92 -10.29
N ALA A 270 -8.82 9.96 -9.30
CA ALA A 270 -10.11 10.63 -9.41
C ALA A 270 -9.92 12.12 -9.11
N TYR A 271 -10.48 12.99 -9.94
CA TYR A 271 -10.45 14.43 -9.73
C TYR A 271 -11.68 15.07 -10.37
N VAL A 272 -12.01 16.30 -9.96
CA VAL A 272 -13.14 17.07 -10.50
C VAL A 272 -12.59 18.19 -11.41
N PRO A 273 -12.66 18.07 -12.75
CA PRO A 273 -12.05 19.02 -13.69
C PRO A 273 -12.53 20.46 -13.52
N GLU A 274 -13.77 20.64 -13.09
CA GLU A 274 -14.34 21.97 -12.85
C GLU A 274 -13.67 22.70 -11.68
N LEU A 275 -13.25 21.95 -10.65
CA LEU A 275 -12.69 22.48 -9.40
C LEU A 275 -11.16 22.46 -9.39
N GLN A 276 -10.56 21.43 -9.98
CA GLN A 276 -9.13 21.18 -9.95
C GLN A 276 -8.55 21.48 -11.33
N LYS A 277 -8.11 22.72 -11.58
CA LYS A 277 -7.56 23.15 -12.87
C LYS A 277 -6.04 23.18 -12.84
N LEU A 278 -5.40 22.82 -13.96
CA LEU A 278 -3.99 23.12 -14.17
C LEU A 278 -3.82 24.65 -14.29
N THR A 279 -2.74 25.18 -13.73
CA THR A 279 -2.45 26.61 -13.71
C THR A 279 -1.11 26.93 -14.38
N GLY A 280 -0.89 28.20 -14.73
CA GLY A 280 0.34 28.66 -15.37
C GLY A 280 0.60 27.99 -16.73
N ASN A 281 1.87 27.76 -17.05
CA ASN A 281 2.27 27.16 -18.34
C ASN A 281 1.70 25.74 -18.57
N GLN A 282 1.39 25.01 -17.49
CA GLN A 282 0.83 23.66 -17.58
C GLN A 282 -0.63 23.64 -18.07
N SER A 283 -1.35 24.77 -17.98
CA SER A 283 -2.69 24.88 -18.55
C SER A 283 -2.69 24.82 -20.09
N LYS A 284 -1.56 25.12 -20.73
CA LYS A 284 -1.41 25.17 -22.20
C LYS A 284 -1.05 23.80 -22.81
N GLU A 285 -0.54 22.87 -22.02
CA GLU A 285 -0.06 21.55 -22.48
C GLU A 285 -1.15 20.48 -22.53
N VAL A 286 -2.40 20.79 -22.16
CA VAL A 286 -3.50 19.83 -22.29
C VAL A 286 -3.84 19.68 -23.77
N PRO A 287 -3.70 18.49 -24.38
CA PRO A 287 -4.16 18.29 -25.75
C PRO A 287 -5.68 18.49 -25.79
N LYS A 288 -6.13 19.55 -26.46
CA LYS A 288 -7.55 19.75 -26.75
C LYS A 288 -8.06 18.48 -27.45
N LYS A 289 -9.02 17.78 -26.83
CA LYS A 289 -9.78 16.73 -27.52
C LYS A 289 -10.33 17.33 -28.80
N LYS A 290 -9.86 16.88 -29.96
CA LYS A 290 -10.46 17.22 -31.26
C LYS A 290 -11.91 16.74 -31.23
N SER A 291 -12.85 17.67 -31.10
CA SER A 291 -14.26 17.42 -31.38
C SER A 291 -14.38 17.04 -32.85
N ARG A 292 -14.68 15.77 -33.14
CA ARG A 292 -15.17 15.38 -34.46
C ARG A 292 -16.50 16.11 -34.67
N LYS A 293 -16.50 17.08 -35.58
CA LYS A 293 -17.70 17.71 -36.12
C LYS A 293 -18.54 16.58 -36.76
N ALA A 294 -19.68 16.25 -36.17
CA ALA A 294 -20.70 15.50 -36.86
C ALA A 294 -21.24 16.42 -37.98
N ARG A 295 -21.04 16.02 -39.24
CA ARG A 295 -21.82 16.55 -40.34
C ARG A 295 -23.19 15.87 -40.27
N SER A 296 -24.20 16.70 -40.13
CA SER A 296 -25.59 16.41 -40.41
C SER A 296 -25.75 16.20 -41.91
N ASP A 297 -26.30 15.06 -42.32
CA ASP A 297 -27.06 14.96 -43.57
C ASP A 297 -28.41 14.37 -43.19
N VAL A 298 -29.44 15.19 -43.40
CA VAL A 298 -30.86 14.86 -43.39
C VAL A 298 -31.23 14.78 -44.87
N GLU A 299 -31.90 13.70 -45.29
CA GLU A 299 -33.00 13.76 -46.25
C GLU A 299 -33.79 12.43 -46.28
N GLU A 300 -35.09 12.57 -46.01
CA GLU A 300 -36.23 11.67 -46.24
C GLU A 300 -36.51 11.57 -47.75
N SER A 301 -36.72 10.39 -48.36
CA SER A 301 -37.95 9.57 -48.53
C SER A 301 -38.63 9.74 -49.91
N GLU A 302 -39.18 8.61 -50.40
CA GLU A 302 -40.14 8.42 -51.53
C GLU A 302 -39.55 8.42 -52.97
N SER A 303 -39.93 7.60 -53.96
CA SER A 303 -40.83 6.43 -54.12
C SER A 303 -40.74 5.94 -55.61
N GLU A 304 -41.07 4.66 -55.88
CA GLU A 304 -41.52 4.07 -57.18
C GLU A 304 -40.56 4.03 -58.40
N GLU A 305 -40.62 3.13 -59.39
CA GLU A 305 -41.07 1.74 -59.65
C GLU A 305 -40.44 1.32 -61.02
N ASP A 306 -40.32 0.01 -61.23
CA ASP A 306 -40.29 -0.77 -62.50
C ASP A 306 -39.16 -0.82 -63.56
N ASP A 307 -38.81 -2.09 -63.85
CA ASP A 307 -38.48 -2.78 -65.11
C ASP A 307 -37.31 -2.34 -66.01
N ASN A 308 -36.30 -3.22 -66.23
CA ASN A 308 -36.38 -4.36 -67.17
C ASN A 308 -34.98 -4.98 -67.50
N ASN A 309 -34.94 -6.32 -67.48
CA ASN A 309 -34.18 -7.29 -68.30
C ASN A 309 -32.69 -7.12 -68.70
N GLY A 310 -31.92 -8.23 -68.60
CA GLY A 310 -30.64 -8.37 -69.32
C GLY A 310 -29.66 -9.44 -68.82
N THR A 311 -29.89 -10.69 -69.20
CA THR A 311 -29.05 -11.91 -69.12
C THR A 311 -27.52 -11.78 -69.30
N SER A 312 -26.72 -12.63 -68.62
CA SER A 312 -25.85 -13.68 -69.24
C SER A 312 -24.80 -14.36 -68.31
N LYS A 313 -24.93 -15.69 -68.20
CA LYS A 313 -23.93 -16.80 -68.22
C LYS A 313 -22.82 -16.99 -67.15
N ARG A 314 -22.94 -18.17 -66.51
CA ARG A 314 -21.97 -19.33 -66.36
C ARG A 314 -20.58 -19.06 -65.71
N SER A 315 -19.95 -19.92 -64.90
CA SER A 315 -20.04 -21.38 -64.65
C SER A 315 -19.08 -21.83 -63.51
N LYS A 316 -19.44 -22.90 -62.77
CA LYS A 316 -18.66 -24.13 -62.33
C LYS A 316 -17.19 -23.96 -61.89
N THR A 317 -16.61 -24.62 -60.85
CA THR A 317 -16.73 -25.96 -60.20
C THR A 317 -15.75 -25.97 -58.99
N ALA A 318 -16.05 -26.55 -57.80
CA ALA A 318 -15.72 -27.91 -57.28
C ALA A 318 -14.20 -28.24 -57.29
N GLU A 319 -13.47 -28.77 -56.29
CA GLU A 319 -13.64 -29.88 -55.30
C GLU A 319 -12.57 -29.71 -54.16
N SER A 320 -12.82 -30.02 -52.87
CA SER A 320 -12.61 -31.32 -52.15
C SER A 320 -11.15 -31.82 -52.14
N VAL A 321 -10.50 -32.19 -51.02
CA VAL A 321 -10.57 -33.54 -50.39
C VAL A 321 -9.91 -33.56 -48.98
N LYS A 322 -10.44 -34.46 -48.14
CA LYS A 322 -10.13 -34.87 -46.75
C LYS A 322 -8.87 -35.74 -46.55
N GLY A 323 -8.47 -35.90 -45.29
CA GLY A 323 -7.91 -37.13 -44.69
C GLY A 323 -6.94 -36.83 -43.54
N GLN A 324 -7.22 -37.03 -42.25
CA GLN A 324 -7.55 -38.19 -41.40
C GLN A 324 -6.43 -38.48 -40.38
N GLN A 325 -6.86 -38.76 -39.15
CA GLN A 325 -6.12 -38.97 -37.90
C GLN A 325 -5.25 -40.25 -37.86
N LYS A 326 -4.31 -40.31 -36.90
CA LYS A 326 -4.18 -41.45 -35.97
C LYS A 326 -3.33 -41.14 -34.74
N GLU A 327 -3.86 -41.51 -33.57
CA GLU A 327 -3.19 -41.65 -32.27
C GLU A 327 -2.21 -42.84 -32.25
N LYS A 328 -1.23 -42.81 -31.32
CA LYS A 328 -0.89 -43.94 -30.44
C LYS A 328 0.05 -43.54 -29.30
N THR A 329 -0.28 -44.05 -28.11
CA THR A 329 0.43 -44.10 -26.82
C THR A 329 1.56 -45.14 -26.79
N SER A 330 2.57 -44.96 -25.93
CA SER A 330 3.15 -46.04 -25.08
C SER A 330 4.16 -45.52 -24.03
N GLU A 331 4.11 -46.15 -22.85
CA GLU A 331 5.00 -46.05 -21.68
C GLU A 331 6.35 -46.78 -21.88
N PHE A 332 7.40 -46.38 -21.15
CA PHE A 332 8.05 -47.12 -20.04
C PHE A 332 9.55 -46.80 -19.81
N LYS A 333 9.90 -46.82 -18.52
CA LYS A 333 11.16 -47.19 -17.85
C LYS A 333 12.18 -46.13 -17.38
N SER A 334 12.41 -46.28 -16.08
CA SER A 334 13.45 -45.81 -15.16
C SER A 334 14.86 -46.28 -15.53
N ASP A 335 15.88 -45.56 -15.04
CA ASP A 335 16.98 -46.13 -14.24
C ASP A 335 17.94 -45.04 -13.69
N GLY A 336 18.40 -45.25 -12.45
CA GLY A 336 19.82 -45.03 -12.08
C GLY A 336 20.25 -43.71 -11.44
N ILE A 337 20.31 -43.69 -10.10
CA ILE A 337 21.24 -42.85 -9.29
C ILE A 337 22.57 -43.64 -9.13
N PRO A 338 23.73 -42.98 -9.04
CA PRO A 338 24.52 -43.14 -7.81
C PRO A 338 25.23 -41.88 -7.27
N SER A 339 25.16 -41.80 -5.94
CA SER A 339 26.19 -41.45 -4.95
C SER A 339 26.97 -40.11 -4.98
N LYS A 340 26.68 -39.33 -3.93
CA LYS A 340 27.61 -38.76 -2.93
C LYS A 340 29.12 -38.78 -3.23
N GLY A 341 29.70 -37.60 -3.28
CA GLY A 341 31.13 -37.34 -3.07
C GLY A 341 31.32 -36.14 -2.13
N THR A 342 31.74 -36.44 -0.90
CA THR A 342 32.09 -35.49 0.15
C THR A 342 33.43 -34.81 -0.18
N MET A 343 33.52 -33.48 -0.10
CA MET A 343 34.81 -32.80 0.08
C MET A 343 34.70 -31.65 1.09
N GLN A 344 35.20 -31.92 2.29
CA GLN A 344 35.70 -30.93 3.24
C GLN A 344 37.08 -30.42 2.77
N LYS A 345 37.27 -29.10 2.81
CA LYS A 345 38.53 -28.33 2.98
C LYS A 345 38.21 -26.89 2.51
N GLN A 346 38.51 -25.79 3.18
CA GLN A 346 39.58 -25.46 4.13
C GLN A 346 39.12 -24.28 4.99
N VAL A 347 39.35 -24.38 6.30
CA VAL A 347 39.49 -23.23 7.19
C VAL A 347 40.89 -22.64 6.96
N LYS A 348 40.98 -21.36 6.61
CA LYS A 348 42.21 -20.57 6.79
C LYS A 348 41.96 -19.51 7.84
N ALA A 349 42.61 -19.72 8.99
CA ALA A 349 42.78 -18.75 10.04
C ALA A 349 43.73 -17.62 9.56
N ALA A 350 43.37 -16.38 9.86
CA ALA A 350 44.30 -15.26 9.93
C ALA A 350 44.31 -14.76 11.38
N LYS A 351 45.48 -14.92 12.03
CA LYS A 351 45.83 -14.35 13.34
C LYS A 351 46.48 -12.97 13.13
N GLY A 352 46.28 -12.10 14.13
CA GLY A 352 47.12 -10.92 14.43
C GLY A 352 46.52 -9.63 13.88
N THR A 353 46.33 -8.56 14.65
CA THR A 353 47.05 -8.13 15.85
C THR A 353 46.18 -7.20 16.69
N SER A 354 46.13 -7.50 17.99
CA SER A 354 45.62 -6.64 19.05
C SER A 354 46.67 -5.57 19.37
N LYS A 355 46.28 -4.30 19.49
CA LYS A 355 47.09 -3.26 20.11
C LYS A 355 46.23 -2.53 21.15
N LYS A 356 46.56 -2.79 22.42
CA LYS A 356 46.11 -2.05 23.61
C LYS A 356 46.49 -0.57 23.48
N LEU A 357 45.58 0.31 23.86
CA LEU A 357 45.89 1.61 24.44
C LEU A 357 45.02 1.77 25.69
N SER A 358 45.70 2.02 26.81
CA SER A 358 45.18 2.25 28.15
C SER A 358 45.11 3.75 28.45
N GLU A 359 44.02 4.11 29.13
CA GLU A 359 43.87 5.11 30.21
C GLU A 359 44.38 6.55 30.08
N SER A 360 43.42 7.46 30.29
CA SER A 360 43.46 8.76 31.00
C SER A 360 42.39 9.64 30.33
N SER A 361 41.34 10.12 30.99
CA SER A 361 41.40 11.10 32.06
C SER A 361 40.04 11.29 32.77
N ARG A 362 40.13 11.62 34.06
CA ARG A 362 39.08 11.92 35.03
C ARG A 362 38.24 13.19 34.73
N ALA A 363 37.03 13.14 35.28
CA ALA A 363 36.27 14.21 35.97
C ALA A 363 35.69 15.39 35.17
N THR A 364 34.35 15.48 35.15
CA THR A 364 33.62 16.48 35.99
C THR A 364 32.13 16.19 36.04
N THR A 365 31.66 15.77 37.22
CA THR A 365 30.25 15.75 37.63
C THR A 365 29.86 17.17 38.06
N ARG A 366 28.74 17.69 37.54
CA ARG A 366 28.05 18.84 38.15
C ARG A 366 26.55 18.57 38.17
N GLN A 367 26.08 17.97 39.26
CA GLN A 367 24.69 18.05 39.69
C GLN A 367 24.45 19.43 40.30
N LYS A 368 23.34 20.08 39.91
CA LYS A 368 22.64 21.09 40.69
C LYS A 368 21.18 20.66 40.81
N LYS A 369 20.80 20.19 41.99
CA LYS A 369 19.43 20.19 42.51
C LYS A 369 19.47 20.81 43.89
N ALA A 370 18.70 21.87 44.09
CA ALA A 370 17.88 22.11 45.28
C ALA A 370 17.32 23.55 45.22
N LYS A 371 15.99 23.65 45.10
CA LYS A 371 15.21 24.70 45.74
C LYS A 371 13.98 24.01 46.34
N ILE A 372 14.00 24.03 47.68
CA ILE A 372 12.93 23.88 48.68
C ILE A 372 12.25 22.52 48.76
#